data_AF-A0A2N5Z2B5-F1
#
_entry.id   AF-A0A2N5Z2B5-F1
#
_cell.length_a   1.000
_cell.length_b   1.000
_cell.length_c   1.000
_cell.angle_alpha   90.00
_cell.angle_beta   90.00
_cell.angle_gamma   90.00
#
_symmetry.space_group_name_H-M   'P 1'
#
loop_
_entity.id
_entity.type
_entity.pdbx_description
1 polymer ?
#
loop_
_entity_poly.entity_id
_entity_poly.type
_entity_poly.pdbx_seq_one_letter_code
_entity_poly.pdbx_strand_id
1 'polypeptide(L)'
;ILQAVSFEYRKKPNNFLGAKTYEIFLLINGLLATVLIGTAVSTFFTGSMFSVDDFNLSKWEVSSLGLEAALNIQNLSLGLGVFFLARILGALHFFNSIDHDTIQERSRKQVIVNTILFLVFFLLFVFLLLTKEGFAVNPDTKEVFMQDYKYLQNFLDMPIVMIMFLIGVVLVLYGIFAAAFKKNRNGFWFASPGSILVALSLFLIAGFNNTAYYPSTFDLQSSLTIENSSSSHYTLTAMSYVSLTVPFVIAYIWYAWRSINKKKLDMDEINSSKENGDHVY
;
A
#
# COMPACT_ATOMS: atom_id res chain seq x y z
N ILE A 1 10.71 -4.07 13.34
CA ILE A 1 11.89 -4.22 14.23
C ILE A 1 13.19 -4.18 13.43
N LEU A 2 13.42 -5.12 12.51
CA LEU A 2 14.66 -5.18 11.71
C LEU A 2 15.02 -3.85 11.04
N GLN A 3 14.04 -3.14 10.49
CA GLN A 3 14.26 -1.83 9.87
C GLN A 3 14.85 -0.79 10.84
N ALA A 4 14.23 -0.59 12.00
CA ALA A 4 14.65 0.42 12.98
C ALA A 4 16.05 0.13 13.53
N VAL A 5 16.31 -1.12 13.90
CA VAL A 5 17.63 -1.57 14.36
C VAL A 5 18.69 -1.37 13.27
N SER A 6 18.35 -1.70 12.02
CA SER A 6 19.30 -1.56 10.91
C SER A 6 19.63 -0.11 10.60
N PHE A 7 18.69 0.82 10.72
CA PHE A 7 18.98 2.25 10.55
C PHE A 7 19.89 2.79 11.66
N GLU A 8 19.67 2.41 12.92
CA GLU A 8 20.46 2.89 14.06
C GLU A 8 21.89 2.33 14.07
N TYR A 9 22.06 1.02 13.84
CA TYR A 9 23.33 0.34 14.06
C TYR A 9 24.22 0.18 12.82
N ARG A 10 23.70 0.43 11.61
CA ARG A 10 24.47 0.25 10.36
C ARG A 10 25.76 1.07 10.31
N LYS A 11 25.73 2.31 10.81
CA LYS A 11 26.87 3.25 10.77
C LYS A 11 27.58 3.44 12.11
N LYS A 12 27.18 2.73 13.17
CA LYS A 12 27.83 2.86 14.48
C LYS A 12 29.26 2.31 14.44
N PRO A 13 30.21 2.97 15.14
CA PRO A 13 31.54 2.41 15.34
C PRO A 13 31.42 1.07 16.10
N ASN A 14 32.25 0.09 15.74
CA ASN A 14 32.22 -1.28 16.29
C ASN A 14 30.88 -2.01 16.11
N ASN A 15 30.27 -1.90 14.93
CA ASN A 15 29.07 -2.69 14.63
C ASN A 15 29.37 -4.20 14.74
N PHE A 16 28.47 -4.94 15.39
CA PHE A 16 28.67 -6.36 15.66
C PHE A 16 28.54 -7.24 14.41
N LEU A 17 27.65 -6.87 13.48
CA LEU A 17 27.24 -7.72 12.35
C LEU A 17 27.79 -7.29 10.98
N GLY A 18 28.49 -6.15 10.89
CA GLY A 18 28.88 -5.55 9.61
C GLY A 18 27.75 -4.73 8.95
N ALA A 19 28.12 -3.66 8.23
CA ALA A 19 27.16 -2.80 7.53
C ALA A 19 26.33 -3.56 6.48
N LYS A 20 26.95 -4.51 5.78
CA LYS A 20 26.31 -5.33 4.74
C LYS A 20 25.15 -6.18 5.28
N THR A 21 25.27 -6.69 6.50
CA THR A 21 24.21 -7.51 7.14
C THR A 21 22.99 -6.65 7.43
N TYR A 22 23.19 -5.44 7.97
CA TYR A 22 22.08 -4.49 8.18
C TYR A 22 21.44 -4.02 6.87
N GLU A 23 22.21 -3.88 5.79
CA GLU A 23 21.67 -3.58 4.46
C GLU A 23 20.81 -4.74 3.92
N ILE A 24 21.22 -5.99 4.16
CA ILE A 24 20.40 -7.16 3.82
C ILE A 24 19.09 -7.16 4.62
N PHE A 25 19.14 -6.83 5.92
CA PHE A 25 17.93 -6.71 6.73
C PHE A 25 16.98 -5.61 6.23
N LEU A 26 17.50 -4.46 5.80
CA LEU A 26 16.69 -3.42 5.17
C LEU A 26 16.06 -3.90 3.86
N LEU A 27 16.80 -4.65 3.05
CA LEU A 27 16.29 -5.22 1.80
C LEU A 27 15.19 -6.26 2.06
N ILE A 28 15.43 -7.20 2.98
CA ILE A 28 14.44 -8.22 3.36
C ILE A 28 13.18 -7.56 3.91
N ASN A 29 13.33 -6.58 4.81
CA ASN A 29 12.19 -5.87 5.37
C ASN A 29 11.41 -5.12 4.28
N GLY A 30 12.10 -4.38 3.39
CA GLY A 30 11.44 -3.65 2.31
C GLY A 30 10.69 -4.56 1.34
N LEU A 31 11.27 -5.71 0.99
CA LEU A 31 10.65 -6.71 0.13
C LEU A 31 9.46 -7.39 0.83
N LEU A 32 9.69 -7.99 1.99
CA LEU A 32 8.66 -8.79 2.67
C LEU A 32 7.52 -7.92 3.18
N ALA A 33 7.80 -6.74 3.77
CA ALA A 33 6.72 -5.90 4.31
C ALA A 33 5.74 -5.47 3.22
N THR A 34 6.24 -5.01 2.07
CA THR A 34 5.37 -4.55 0.98
C THR A 34 4.58 -5.69 0.34
N VAL A 35 5.23 -6.83 0.08
CA VAL A 35 4.57 -8.00 -0.50
C VAL A 35 3.52 -8.56 0.46
N LEU A 36 3.87 -8.78 1.73
CA LEU A 36 2.94 -9.36 2.71
C LEU A 36 1.77 -8.42 3.01
N ILE A 37 1.99 -7.11 3.11
CA ILE A 37 0.91 -6.13 3.30
C ILE A 37 -0.03 -6.14 2.09
N GLY A 38 0.49 -6.12 0.85
CA GLY A 38 -0.37 -6.16 -0.32
C GLY A 38 -1.13 -7.49 -0.45
N THR A 39 -0.49 -8.62 -0.15
CA THR A 39 -1.16 -9.93 -0.07
C THR A 39 -2.28 -9.91 0.97
N ALA A 40 -2.05 -9.37 2.16
CA ALA A 40 -3.06 -9.26 3.21
C ALA A 40 -4.20 -8.30 2.82
N VAL A 41 -3.92 -7.19 2.13
CA VAL A 41 -4.99 -6.30 1.62
C VAL A 41 -5.82 -7.02 0.56
N SER A 42 -5.22 -7.90 -0.25
CA SER A 42 -5.97 -8.65 -1.25
C SER A 42 -6.92 -9.69 -0.66
N THR A 43 -6.70 -10.15 0.58
CA THR A 43 -7.64 -11.09 1.23
C THR A 43 -9.01 -10.47 1.51
N PHE A 44 -9.13 -9.14 1.52
CA PHE A 44 -10.41 -8.45 1.56
C PHE A 44 -11.28 -8.80 0.34
N PHE A 45 -10.66 -9.16 -0.79
CA PHE A 45 -11.36 -9.54 -2.01
C PHE A 45 -11.46 -11.06 -2.20
N THR A 46 -10.44 -11.82 -1.77
CA THR A 46 -10.43 -13.28 -1.93
C THR A 46 -11.08 -14.04 -0.79
N GLY A 47 -11.20 -13.41 0.37
CA GLY A 47 -11.59 -14.04 1.62
C GLY A 47 -10.47 -14.81 2.30
N SER A 48 -10.77 -15.33 3.48
CA SER A 48 -9.85 -16.09 4.36
C SER A 48 -10.58 -17.23 5.07
N MET A 49 -9.86 -18.28 5.46
CA MET A 49 -10.44 -19.46 6.13
C MET A 49 -10.54 -19.27 7.65
N PHE A 50 -11.55 -18.52 8.08
CA PHE A 50 -11.85 -18.30 9.50
C PHE A 50 -13.33 -18.53 9.80
N SER A 51 -13.68 -18.79 11.05
CA SER A 51 -15.07 -18.83 11.51
C SER A 51 -15.23 -17.93 12.74
N VAL A 52 -16.46 -17.52 13.01
CA VAL A 52 -16.83 -16.77 14.20
C VAL A 52 -17.90 -17.58 14.94
N ASP A 53 -17.69 -17.82 16.24
CA ASP A 53 -18.67 -18.55 17.06
C ASP A 53 -19.80 -17.64 17.57
N ASP A 54 -20.79 -18.23 18.23
CA ASP A 54 -21.94 -17.53 18.81
C ASP A 54 -21.55 -16.50 19.90
N PHE A 55 -20.35 -16.62 20.47
CA PHE A 55 -19.78 -15.68 21.43
C PHE A 55 -18.90 -14.60 20.78
N ASN A 56 -18.93 -14.49 19.44
CA ASN A 56 -18.11 -13.58 18.63
C ASN A 56 -16.59 -13.83 18.74
N LEU A 57 -16.17 -15.06 18.99
CA LEU A 57 -14.76 -15.44 18.98
C LEU A 57 -14.36 -15.90 17.58
N SER A 58 -13.43 -15.17 16.96
CA SER A 58 -12.87 -15.52 15.65
C SER A 58 -11.75 -16.56 15.79
N LYS A 59 -11.80 -17.63 15.00
CA LYS A 59 -10.73 -18.62 14.90
C LYS A 59 -10.33 -18.90 13.45
N TRP A 60 -9.04 -19.13 13.25
CA TRP A 60 -8.53 -19.70 12.00
C TRP A 60 -8.83 -21.19 11.98
N GLU A 61 -9.40 -21.68 10.88
CA GLU A 61 -9.72 -23.11 10.73
C GLU A 61 -8.52 -23.91 10.18
N VAL A 62 -7.53 -23.22 9.60
CA VAL A 62 -6.33 -23.85 9.05
C VAL A 62 -5.14 -23.69 9.99
N SER A 63 -4.33 -24.74 10.09
CA SER A 63 -3.10 -24.76 10.90
C SER A 63 -2.05 -23.74 10.47
N SER A 64 -2.10 -23.25 9.23
CA SER A 64 -1.21 -22.22 8.69
C SER A 64 -1.58 -20.79 9.12
N LEU A 65 -2.69 -20.59 9.83
CA LEU A 65 -3.09 -19.30 10.42
C LEU A 65 -3.11 -18.14 9.39
N GLY A 66 -3.54 -18.40 8.15
CA GLY A 66 -3.63 -17.37 7.10
C GLY A 66 -2.38 -17.26 6.22
N LEU A 67 -1.29 -17.98 6.49
CA LEU A 67 -0.09 -17.98 5.63
C LEU A 67 -0.37 -18.53 4.23
N GLU A 68 -1.40 -19.37 4.08
CA GLU A 68 -1.89 -19.87 2.80
C GLU A 68 -2.36 -18.74 1.87
N ALA A 69 -2.74 -17.57 2.41
CA ALA A 69 -3.11 -16.41 1.61
C ALA A 69 -1.97 -15.95 0.70
N ALA A 70 -0.70 -16.20 1.07
CA ALA A 70 0.47 -15.89 0.25
C ALA A 70 0.61 -16.80 -0.98
N LEU A 71 -0.05 -17.96 -1.01
CA LEU A 71 -0.03 -18.90 -2.13
C LEU A 71 -1.11 -18.58 -3.17
N ASN A 72 -2.09 -17.72 -2.84
CA ASN A 72 -3.13 -17.32 -3.75
C ASN A 72 -2.58 -16.35 -4.82
N ILE A 73 -2.80 -16.68 -6.10
CA ILE A 73 -2.29 -15.93 -7.25
C ILE A 73 -2.78 -14.47 -7.24
N GLN A 74 -4.06 -14.24 -6.92
CA GLN A 74 -4.61 -12.88 -6.85
C GLN A 74 -3.96 -12.08 -5.73
N ASN A 75 -3.78 -12.70 -4.56
CA ASN A 75 -3.16 -12.03 -3.41
C ASN A 75 -1.70 -11.68 -3.66
N LEU A 76 -0.94 -12.64 -4.17
CA LEU A 76 0.46 -12.40 -4.53
C LEU A 76 0.61 -11.36 -5.64
N SER A 77 -0.35 -11.30 -6.58
CA SER A 77 -0.36 -10.28 -7.65
C SER A 77 -0.50 -8.87 -7.07
N LEU A 78 -1.40 -8.65 -6.10
CA LEU A 78 -1.47 -7.34 -5.43
C LEU A 78 -0.21 -7.07 -4.59
N GLY A 79 0.29 -8.06 -3.84
CA GLY A 79 1.53 -7.95 -3.07
C GLY A 79 2.72 -7.50 -3.91
N LEU A 80 2.96 -8.19 -5.02
CA LEU A 80 4.02 -7.84 -5.97
C LEU A 80 3.75 -6.49 -6.66
N GLY A 81 2.50 -6.20 -7.01
CA GLY A 81 2.09 -4.89 -7.53
C GLY A 81 2.47 -3.75 -6.57
N VAL A 82 2.12 -3.87 -5.29
CA VAL A 82 2.48 -2.88 -4.25
C VAL A 82 3.99 -2.76 -4.08
N PHE A 83 4.73 -3.88 -4.11
CA PHE A 83 6.19 -3.85 -4.04
C PHE A 83 6.82 -3.07 -5.20
N PHE A 84 6.43 -3.37 -6.44
CA PHE A 84 6.97 -2.64 -7.60
C PHE A 84 6.53 -1.18 -7.62
N LEU A 85 5.29 -0.88 -7.21
CA LEU A 85 4.82 0.49 -7.06
C LEU A 85 5.64 1.26 -6.02
N ALA A 86 5.95 0.66 -4.87
CA ALA A 86 6.80 1.27 -3.86
C ALA A 86 8.21 1.57 -4.40
N ARG A 87 8.78 0.67 -5.21
CA ARG A 87 10.06 0.91 -5.90
C ARG A 87 9.98 2.04 -6.93
N ILE A 88 8.89 2.12 -7.68
CA ILE A 88 8.65 3.21 -8.64
C ILE A 88 8.57 4.55 -7.89
N LEU A 89 7.76 4.65 -6.84
CA LEU A 89 7.61 5.87 -6.05
C LEU A 89 8.93 6.28 -5.39
N GLY A 90 9.70 5.32 -4.86
CA GLY A 90 11.04 5.57 -4.31
C GLY A 90 12.02 6.09 -5.37
N ALA A 91 12.04 5.49 -6.56
CA ALA A 91 12.89 5.94 -7.66
C ALA A 91 12.45 7.32 -8.22
N LEU A 92 11.15 7.59 -8.29
CA LEU A 92 10.62 8.91 -8.64
C LEU A 92 11.01 9.97 -7.60
N HIS A 93 10.95 9.62 -6.31
CA HIS A 93 11.41 10.49 -5.24
C HIS A 93 12.90 10.80 -5.36
N PHE A 94 13.77 9.80 -5.57
CA PHE A 94 15.20 10.03 -5.80
C PHE A 94 15.48 10.87 -7.05
N PHE A 95 14.74 10.65 -8.12
CA PHE A 95 14.85 11.45 -9.34
C PHE A 95 14.48 12.93 -9.13
N ASN A 96 13.54 13.21 -8.23
CA ASN A 96 13.14 14.58 -7.89
C ASN A 96 14.09 15.25 -6.88
N SER A 97 14.55 14.50 -5.88
CA SER A 97 15.18 15.06 -4.68
C SER A 97 16.71 15.08 -4.70
N ILE A 98 17.38 14.26 -5.53
CA ILE A 98 18.85 14.14 -5.58
C ILE A 98 19.39 14.82 -6.85
N ASP A 99 20.30 15.79 -6.71
CA ASP A 99 20.93 16.47 -7.85
C ASP A 99 22.27 15.82 -8.23
N HIS A 100 22.19 14.61 -8.79
CA HIS A 100 23.37 13.88 -9.27
C HIS A 100 23.04 13.09 -10.54
N ASP A 101 23.74 13.37 -11.64
CA ASP A 101 23.41 12.85 -12.98
C ASP A 101 23.33 11.33 -13.04
N THR A 102 24.33 10.64 -12.46
CA THR A 102 24.35 9.16 -12.47
C THR A 102 23.21 8.52 -11.68
N ILE A 103 22.79 9.14 -10.56
CA ILE A 103 21.69 8.65 -9.73
C ILE A 103 20.36 8.92 -10.44
N GLN A 104 20.22 10.06 -11.10
CA GLN A 104 19.04 10.38 -11.89
C GLN A 104 18.86 9.42 -13.06
N GLU A 105 19.92 9.12 -13.81
CA GLU A 105 19.86 8.18 -14.92
C GLU A 105 19.51 6.75 -14.45
N ARG A 106 20.12 6.29 -13.35
CA ARG A 106 19.82 4.99 -12.74
C ARG A 106 18.39 4.92 -12.22
N SER A 107 17.92 5.96 -11.54
CA SER A 107 16.55 6.06 -11.02
C SER A 107 15.53 5.96 -12.15
N ARG A 108 15.76 6.68 -13.25
CA ARG A 108 14.92 6.62 -14.45
C ARG A 108 14.88 5.21 -15.07
N LYS A 109 16.03 4.54 -15.21
CA LYS A 109 16.08 3.15 -15.69
C LYS A 109 15.28 2.21 -14.77
N GLN A 110 15.41 2.37 -13.45
CA GLN A 110 14.65 1.60 -12.48
C GLN A 110 13.14 1.86 -12.57
N VAL A 111 12.70 3.11 -12.77
CA VAL A 111 11.27 3.41 -12.98
C VAL A 111 10.72 2.60 -14.15
N ILE A 112 11.41 2.57 -15.29
CA ILE A 112 10.95 1.83 -16.49
C ILE A 112 10.86 0.33 -16.23
N VAL A 113 11.93 -0.28 -15.69
CA VAL A 113 11.96 -1.73 -15.43
C VAL A 113 10.88 -2.15 -14.44
N ASN A 114 10.74 -1.42 -13.33
CA ASN A 114 9.73 -1.74 -12.32
C ASN A 114 8.31 -1.43 -12.82
N THR A 115 8.12 -0.49 -13.75
CA THR A 115 6.80 -0.20 -14.36
C THR A 115 6.26 -1.40 -15.13
N ILE A 116 7.10 -2.07 -15.92
CA ILE A 116 6.67 -3.24 -16.69
C ILE A 116 6.17 -4.34 -15.73
N LEU A 117 6.96 -4.63 -14.70
CA LEU A 117 6.58 -5.64 -13.70
C LEU A 117 5.34 -5.21 -12.90
N PHE A 118 5.26 -3.95 -12.48
CA PHE A 118 4.10 -3.38 -11.82
C PHE A 118 2.83 -3.56 -12.66
N LEU A 119 2.87 -3.18 -13.95
CA LEU A 119 1.72 -3.27 -14.84
C LEU A 119 1.25 -4.71 -15.01
N VAL A 120 2.17 -5.67 -15.18
CA VAL A 120 1.82 -7.10 -15.31
C VAL A 120 1.05 -7.57 -14.07
N PHE A 121 1.58 -7.35 -12.87
CA PHE A 121 0.94 -7.82 -11.65
C PHE A 121 -0.32 -7.02 -11.29
N PHE A 122 -0.31 -5.71 -11.49
CA PHE A 122 -1.45 -4.84 -11.22
C PHE A 122 -2.63 -5.12 -12.16
N LEU A 123 -2.38 -5.24 -13.47
CA LEU A 123 -3.43 -5.56 -14.43
C LEU A 123 -3.96 -6.98 -14.23
N LEU A 124 -3.10 -7.95 -13.89
CA LEU A 124 -3.54 -9.29 -13.51
C LEU A 124 -4.46 -9.25 -12.28
N PHE A 125 -4.09 -8.50 -11.24
CA PHE A 125 -4.93 -8.30 -10.06
C PHE A 125 -6.27 -7.65 -10.41
N VAL A 126 -6.26 -6.54 -11.18
CA VAL A 126 -7.49 -5.83 -11.57
C VAL A 126 -8.38 -6.71 -12.43
N PHE A 127 -7.81 -7.47 -13.37
CA PHE A 127 -8.57 -8.42 -14.18
C PHE A 127 -9.27 -9.45 -13.29
N LEU A 128 -8.51 -10.13 -12.42
CA LEU A 128 -9.06 -11.12 -11.48
C LEU A 128 -10.10 -10.50 -10.54
N LEU A 129 -9.89 -9.28 -10.06
CA LEU A 129 -10.81 -8.56 -9.20
C LEU A 129 -12.15 -8.30 -9.91
N LEU A 130 -12.11 -7.84 -11.16
CA LEU A 130 -13.31 -7.47 -11.92
C LEU A 130 -14.09 -8.70 -12.41
N THR A 131 -13.43 -9.82 -12.69
CA THR A 131 -14.08 -11.04 -13.21
C THR A 131 -14.53 -12.03 -12.14
N LYS A 132 -14.17 -11.80 -10.88
CA LYS A 132 -14.39 -12.76 -9.79
C LYS A 132 -15.78 -12.61 -9.16
N GLU A 133 -16.30 -13.73 -8.69
CA GLU A 133 -17.41 -13.79 -7.75
C GLU A 133 -17.00 -13.17 -6.41
N GLY A 134 -17.75 -12.20 -5.91
CA GLY A 134 -17.47 -11.54 -4.64
C GLY A 134 -18.56 -11.75 -3.60
N PHE A 135 -18.32 -11.23 -2.41
CA PHE A 135 -19.13 -11.50 -1.23
C PHE A 135 -20.15 -10.38 -1.02
N ALA A 136 -21.36 -10.60 -1.53
CA ALA A 136 -22.47 -9.69 -1.40
C ALA A 136 -23.25 -9.95 -0.11
N VAL A 137 -23.85 -8.89 0.43
CA VAL A 137 -24.73 -8.95 1.60
C VAL A 137 -26.14 -8.60 1.17
N ASN A 138 -27.12 -9.42 1.52
CA ASN A 138 -28.52 -9.08 1.30
C ASN A 138 -28.93 -7.97 2.28
N PRO A 139 -29.42 -6.80 1.83
CA PRO A 139 -29.82 -5.71 2.73
C PRO A 139 -30.94 -6.09 3.71
N ASP A 140 -31.84 -6.98 3.31
CA ASP A 140 -33.03 -7.33 4.10
C ASP A 140 -32.75 -8.49 5.07
N THR A 141 -32.11 -9.57 4.59
CA THR A 141 -31.82 -10.77 5.40
C THR A 141 -30.47 -10.71 6.10
N LYS A 142 -29.59 -9.79 5.70
CA LYS A 142 -28.18 -9.68 6.13
C LYS A 142 -27.32 -10.91 5.83
N GLU A 143 -27.83 -11.84 5.04
CA GLU A 143 -27.10 -13.04 4.67
C GLU A 143 -26.02 -12.71 3.64
N VAL A 144 -24.85 -13.31 3.84
CA VAL A 144 -23.72 -13.18 2.93
C VAL A 144 -23.80 -14.28 1.86
N PHE A 145 -23.73 -13.89 0.60
CA PHE A 145 -23.78 -14.82 -0.54
C PHE A 145 -22.78 -14.43 -1.62
N MET A 146 -22.47 -15.37 -2.51
CA MET A 146 -21.58 -15.13 -3.64
C MET A 146 -22.35 -14.51 -4.81
N GLN A 147 -21.85 -13.39 -5.32
CA GLN A 147 -22.41 -12.67 -6.46
C GLN A 147 -21.37 -12.56 -7.57
N ASP A 148 -21.75 -12.98 -8.77
CA ASP A 148 -20.91 -12.88 -9.97
C ASP A 148 -20.56 -11.42 -10.27
N TYR A 149 -19.29 -11.17 -10.57
CA TYR A 149 -18.77 -9.84 -10.92
C TYR A 149 -19.06 -8.77 -9.86
N LYS A 150 -19.18 -9.14 -8.58
CA LYS A 150 -19.56 -8.22 -7.49
C LYS A 150 -18.74 -6.94 -7.46
N TYR A 151 -17.41 -7.02 -7.55
CA TYR A 151 -16.55 -5.83 -7.46
C TYR A 151 -16.63 -4.95 -8.71
N LEU A 152 -16.91 -5.53 -9.87
CA LEU A 152 -17.22 -4.77 -11.09
C LEU A 152 -18.57 -4.05 -10.94
N GLN A 153 -19.60 -4.72 -10.44
CA GLN A 153 -20.90 -4.11 -10.15
C GLN A 153 -20.76 -2.98 -9.13
N ASN A 154 -19.95 -3.16 -8.08
CA ASN A 154 -19.65 -2.09 -7.12
C ASN A 154 -19.05 -0.84 -7.79
N PHE A 155 -18.19 -0.99 -8.79
CA PHE A 155 -17.69 0.16 -9.55
C PHE A 155 -18.78 0.82 -10.40
N LEU A 156 -19.65 0.03 -11.03
CA LEU A 156 -20.74 0.55 -11.86
C LEU A 156 -21.80 1.26 -11.02
N ASP A 157 -22.16 0.71 -9.87
CA ASP A 157 -23.15 1.24 -8.93
C ASP A 157 -22.61 2.45 -8.14
N MET A 158 -21.28 2.57 -8.01
CA MET A 158 -20.61 3.72 -7.38
C MET A 158 -19.72 4.48 -8.38
N PRO A 159 -20.30 5.25 -9.32
CA PRO A 159 -19.55 5.96 -10.37
C PRO A 159 -18.44 6.88 -9.85
N ILE A 160 -18.65 7.52 -8.70
CA ILE A 160 -17.63 8.39 -8.09
C ILE A 160 -16.37 7.59 -7.72
N VAL A 161 -16.53 6.39 -7.16
CA VAL A 161 -15.43 5.50 -6.79
C VAL A 161 -14.72 4.98 -8.03
N MET A 162 -15.46 4.65 -9.09
CA MET A 162 -14.90 4.24 -10.37
C MET A 162 -14.07 5.36 -11.03
N ILE A 163 -14.60 6.59 -11.07
CA ILE A 163 -13.88 7.74 -11.60
C ILE A 163 -12.61 8.00 -10.78
N MET A 164 -12.70 7.91 -9.44
CA MET A 164 -11.54 8.07 -8.56
C MET A 164 -10.45 7.03 -8.83
N PHE A 165 -10.85 5.76 -9.04
CA PHE A 165 -9.92 4.69 -9.39
C PHE A 165 -9.23 4.97 -10.74
N LEU A 166 -10.01 5.32 -11.77
CA LEU A 166 -9.48 5.60 -13.11
C LEU A 166 -8.54 6.80 -13.12
N ILE A 167 -8.93 7.90 -12.45
CA ILE A 167 -8.06 9.08 -12.29
C ILE A 167 -6.77 8.70 -11.57
N GLY A 168 -6.88 7.90 -10.50
CA GLY A 168 -5.72 7.41 -9.76
C GLY A 168 -4.74 6.64 -10.65
N VAL A 169 -5.24 5.68 -11.45
CA VAL A 169 -4.44 4.92 -12.41
C VAL A 169 -3.78 5.85 -13.44
N VAL A 170 -4.55 6.75 -14.05
CA VAL A 170 -4.04 7.70 -15.05
C VAL A 170 -2.94 8.59 -14.46
N LEU A 171 -3.10 9.07 -13.23
CA LEU A 171 -2.09 9.90 -12.55
C LEU A 171 -0.79 9.13 -12.28
N VAL A 172 -0.88 7.86 -11.88
CA VAL A 172 0.30 6.99 -11.70
C VAL A 172 1.03 6.81 -13.03
N LEU A 173 0.31 6.44 -14.09
CA LEU A 173 0.90 6.25 -15.42
C LEU A 173 1.48 7.54 -15.98
N TYR A 174 0.80 8.68 -15.78
CA TYR A 174 1.29 9.98 -16.19
C TYR A 174 2.56 10.38 -15.44
N GLY A 175 2.62 10.16 -14.12
CA GLY A 175 3.81 10.44 -13.32
C GLY A 175 5.02 9.62 -13.78
N ILE A 176 4.81 8.33 -14.07
CA ILE A 176 5.82 7.44 -14.65
C ILE A 176 6.25 7.93 -16.03
N PHE A 177 5.31 8.24 -16.92
CA PHE A 177 5.58 8.72 -18.27
C PHE A 177 6.36 10.04 -18.27
N ALA A 178 5.97 10.99 -17.41
CA ALA A 178 6.63 12.28 -17.26
C ALA A 178 8.10 12.12 -16.84
N ALA A 179 8.39 11.23 -15.89
CA ALA A 179 9.77 10.96 -15.47
C ALA A 179 10.57 10.18 -16.52
N ALA A 180 9.96 9.15 -17.13
CA ALA A 180 10.64 8.25 -18.06
C ALA A 180 10.92 8.90 -19.42
N PHE A 181 10.00 9.69 -19.97
CA PHE A 181 10.11 10.19 -21.35
C PHE A 181 10.35 11.70 -21.40
N LYS A 182 9.69 12.49 -20.55
CA LYS A 182 9.85 13.95 -20.54
C LYS A 182 11.03 14.43 -19.66
N LYS A 183 11.71 13.51 -18.96
CA LYS A 183 12.73 13.81 -17.94
C LYS A 183 12.23 14.84 -16.91
N ASN A 184 10.92 14.88 -16.68
CA ASN A 184 10.32 15.84 -15.79
C ASN A 184 10.45 15.35 -14.34
N ARG A 185 11.14 16.12 -13.51
CA ARG A 185 11.41 15.81 -12.10
C ARG A 185 10.11 15.75 -11.27
N ASN A 186 9.01 16.33 -11.75
CA ASN A 186 7.75 16.40 -11.03
C ASN A 186 6.91 15.10 -11.10
N GLY A 187 7.39 14.02 -11.72
CA GLY A 187 6.64 12.76 -11.85
C GLY A 187 6.14 12.19 -10.51
N PHE A 188 6.90 12.36 -9.44
CA PHE A 188 6.52 11.97 -8.08
C PHE A 188 5.21 12.64 -7.61
N TRP A 189 5.03 13.93 -7.91
CA TRP A 189 3.86 14.70 -7.48
C TRP A 189 2.56 14.29 -8.17
N PHE A 190 2.64 13.56 -9.28
CA PHE A 190 1.47 12.97 -9.93
C PHE A 190 1.26 11.52 -9.47
N ALA A 191 2.31 10.72 -9.41
CA ALA A 191 2.18 9.30 -9.09
C ALA A 191 1.77 9.04 -7.64
N SER A 192 2.29 9.81 -6.68
CA SER A 192 1.98 9.65 -5.26
C SER A 192 0.49 9.85 -4.94
N PRO A 193 -0.16 10.99 -5.27
CA PRO A 193 -1.59 11.13 -5.03
C PRO A 193 -2.42 10.14 -5.86
N GLY A 194 -1.99 9.80 -7.08
CA GLY A 194 -2.66 8.77 -7.89
C GLY A 194 -2.71 7.41 -7.18
N SER A 195 -1.60 6.99 -6.56
CA SER A 195 -1.55 5.74 -5.79
C SER A 195 -2.49 5.73 -4.58
N ILE A 196 -2.63 6.88 -3.90
CA ILE A 196 -3.57 7.04 -2.78
C ILE A 196 -5.01 6.90 -3.27
N LEU A 197 -5.37 7.53 -4.40
CA LEU A 197 -6.72 7.43 -4.97
C LEU A 197 -7.07 5.99 -5.38
N VAL A 198 -6.12 5.26 -5.98
CA VAL A 198 -6.32 3.84 -6.33
C VAL A 198 -6.55 3.01 -5.07
N ALA A 199 -5.68 3.15 -4.07
CA ALA A 199 -5.79 2.39 -2.81
C ALA A 199 -7.10 2.70 -2.09
N LEU A 200 -7.46 3.98 -1.96
CA LEU A 200 -8.72 4.39 -1.37
C LEU A 200 -9.92 3.80 -2.11
N SER A 201 -9.91 3.85 -3.45
CA SER A 201 -11.00 3.28 -4.26
C SER A 201 -11.16 1.78 -4.03
N LEU A 202 -10.06 1.02 -3.92
CA LEU A 202 -10.08 -0.40 -3.60
C LEU A 202 -10.70 -0.67 -2.23
N PHE A 203 -10.36 0.11 -1.20
CA PHE A 203 -10.98 -0.04 0.12
C PHE A 203 -12.47 0.34 0.12
N LEU A 204 -12.86 1.37 -0.63
CA LEU A 204 -14.25 1.77 -0.74
C LEU A 204 -15.11 0.68 -1.41
N ILE A 205 -14.64 0.05 -2.49
CA ILE A 205 -15.41 -1.04 -3.12
C ILE A 205 -15.44 -2.31 -2.28
N ALA A 206 -14.46 -2.53 -1.39
CA ALA A 206 -14.44 -3.67 -0.49
C ALA A 206 -15.43 -3.48 0.67
N GLY A 207 -15.58 -2.26 1.17
CA GLY A 207 -16.44 -1.95 2.32
C GLY A 207 -17.87 -1.53 1.98
N PHE A 208 -18.07 -0.81 0.87
CA PHE A 208 -19.38 -0.23 0.51
C PHE A 208 -20.16 -1.09 -0.50
N ASN A 209 -21.39 -0.66 -0.80
CA ASN A 209 -22.33 -1.32 -1.72
C ASN A 209 -22.73 -2.75 -1.28
N ASN A 210 -23.09 -2.90 0.00
CA ASN A 210 -23.52 -4.18 0.58
C ASN A 210 -22.51 -5.30 0.32
N THR A 211 -21.26 -5.06 0.72
CA THR A 211 -20.14 -5.97 0.53
C THR A 211 -19.58 -6.37 1.89
N ALA A 212 -19.25 -7.65 2.06
CA ALA A 212 -18.50 -8.09 3.22
C ALA A 212 -17.03 -7.68 3.05
N TYR A 213 -16.56 -6.72 3.85
CA TYR A 213 -15.22 -6.16 3.67
C TYR A 213 -14.11 -7.16 4.04
N TYR A 214 -14.38 -8.10 4.95
CA TYR A 214 -13.45 -9.18 5.26
C TYR A 214 -14.19 -10.52 5.27
N PRO A 215 -14.26 -11.18 4.11
CA PRO A 215 -15.09 -12.36 3.94
C PRO A 215 -14.43 -13.64 4.43
N SER A 216 -15.25 -14.55 4.98
CA SER A 216 -14.83 -15.91 5.28
C SER A 216 -15.15 -16.84 4.12
N THR A 217 -14.19 -17.68 3.74
CA THR A 217 -14.38 -18.76 2.76
C THR A 217 -14.71 -20.10 3.40
N PHE A 218 -14.67 -20.20 4.74
CA PHE A 218 -15.04 -21.43 5.45
C PHE A 218 -16.54 -21.45 5.73
N ASP A 219 -17.07 -20.35 6.25
CA ASP A 219 -18.49 -20.11 6.45
C ASP A 219 -18.80 -18.67 6.04
N LEU A 220 -19.61 -18.51 4.99
CA LEU A 220 -19.94 -17.19 4.46
C LEU A 220 -20.59 -16.30 5.52
N GLN A 221 -21.38 -16.86 6.46
CA GLN A 221 -22.07 -16.08 7.48
C GLN A 221 -21.14 -15.56 8.58
N SER A 222 -19.95 -16.17 8.73
CA SER A 222 -18.89 -15.66 9.59
C SER A 222 -18.17 -14.43 9.01
N SER A 223 -18.56 -13.95 7.83
CA SER A 223 -17.91 -12.80 7.18
C SER A 223 -18.13 -11.49 7.94
N LEU A 224 -17.12 -10.64 7.95
CA LEU A 224 -17.18 -9.34 8.61
C LEU A 224 -17.69 -8.27 7.64
N THR A 225 -18.67 -7.53 8.11
CA THR A 225 -19.33 -6.41 7.43
C THR A 225 -19.19 -5.17 8.29
N ILE A 226 -19.34 -3.98 7.70
CA ILE A 226 -19.26 -2.73 8.46
C ILE A 226 -20.33 -2.71 9.58
N GLU A 227 -21.48 -3.35 9.39
CA GLU A 227 -22.54 -3.38 10.40
C GLU A 227 -22.24 -4.31 11.58
N ASN A 228 -21.65 -5.49 11.34
CA ASN A 228 -21.47 -6.50 12.39
C ASN A 228 -20.16 -6.36 13.17
N SER A 229 -19.14 -5.70 12.61
CA SER A 229 -17.81 -5.57 13.23
C SER A 229 -17.43 -4.12 13.58
N SER A 230 -18.40 -3.22 13.63
CA SER A 230 -18.19 -1.85 14.09
C SER A 230 -18.24 -1.72 15.62
N SER A 231 -17.55 -0.69 16.12
CA SER A 231 -17.64 -0.31 17.54
C SER A 231 -18.99 0.32 17.88
N SER A 232 -19.27 0.44 19.18
CA SER A 232 -20.48 1.12 19.67
C SER A 232 -20.60 2.55 19.15
N HIS A 233 -21.83 3.07 19.04
CA HIS A 233 -22.09 4.43 18.58
C HIS A 233 -21.31 5.48 19.37
N TYR A 234 -21.18 5.30 20.69
CA TYR A 234 -20.41 6.20 21.56
C TYR A 234 -18.93 6.24 21.15
N THR A 235 -18.31 5.06 21.02
CA THR A 235 -16.90 4.93 20.63
C THR A 235 -16.66 5.52 19.25
N LEU A 236 -17.53 5.23 18.29
CA LEU A 236 -17.42 5.74 16.92
C LEU A 236 -17.54 7.26 16.87
N THR A 237 -18.47 7.82 17.65
CA THR A 237 -18.64 9.27 17.80
C THR A 237 -17.36 9.91 18.36
N ALA A 238 -16.79 9.35 19.42
CA ALA A 238 -15.53 9.85 20.00
C ALA A 238 -14.37 9.78 19.00
N MET A 239 -14.21 8.66 18.29
CA MET A 239 -13.17 8.50 17.25
C MET A 239 -13.38 9.45 16.07
N SER A 240 -14.63 9.78 15.72
CA SER A 240 -14.92 10.76 14.67
C SER A 240 -14.42 12.15 15.03
N TYR A 241 -14.60 12.59 16.29
CA TYR A 241 -14.05 13.86 16.77
C TYR A 241 -12.52 13.88 16.78
N VAL A 242 -11.89 12.77 17.19
CA VAL A 242 -10.42 12.65 17.12
C VAL A 242 -9.95 12.69 15.65
N SER A 243 -10.70 12.08 14.73
CA SER A 243 -10.37 12.08 13.29
C SER A 243 -10.42 13.47 12.66
N LEU A 244 -11.16 14.44 13.24
CA LEU A 244 -11.11 15.85 12.82
C LEU A 244 -9.73 16.49 13.03
N THR A 245 -8.83 15.87 13.80
CA THR A 245 -7.44 16.33 13.99
C THR A 245 -6.49 15.88 12.87
N VAL A 246 -6.94 15.01 11.95
CA VAL A 246 -6.12 14.53 10.82
C VAL A 246 -5.52 15.66 9.97
N PRO A 247 -6.23 16.76 9.63
CA PRO A 247 -5.65 17.90 8.91
C PRO A 247 -4.45 18.55 9.62
N PHE A 248 -4.45 18.58 10.95
CA PHE A 248 -3.31 19.08 11.73
C PHE A 248 -2.09 18.18 11.56
N VAL A 249 -2.27 16.86 11.60
CA VAL A 249 -1.20 15.88 11.35
C VAL A 249 -0.65 16.02 9.94
N ILE A 250 -1.52 16.19 8.93
CA ILE A 250 -1.12 16.43 7.53
C ILE A 250 -0.30 17.72 7.42
N ALA A 251 -0.74 18.81 8.06
CA ALA A 251 -0.04 20.09 8.05
C ALA A 251 1.36 19.98 8.67
N TYR A 252 1.48 19.25 9.79
CA TYR A 252 2.77 18.97 10.42
C TYR A 252 3.70 18.15 9.51
N ILE A 253 3.19 17.06 8.92
CA ILE A 253 3.97 16.22 7.98
C ILE A 253 4.44 17.06 6.78
N TRP A 254 3.55 17.89 6.22
CA TRP A 254 3.90 18.80 5.13
C TRP A 254 4.98 19.80 5.54
N TYR A 255 4.87 20.41 6.72
CA TYR A 255 5.87 21.34 7.24
C TYR A 255 7.23 20.66 7.43
N ALA A 256 7.26 19.48 8.05
CA ALA A 256 8.49 18.71 8.26
C ALA A 256 9.17 18.34 6.93
N TRP A 257 8.41 17.79 5.97
CA TRP A 257 8.94 17.46 4.64
C TRP A 257 9.39 18.70 3.86
N ARG A 258 8.65 19.81 3.97
CA ARG A 258 9.07 21.08 3.38
C ARG A 258 10.38 21.58 3.99
N SER A 259 10.58 21.40 5.29
CA SER A 259 11.82 21.81 5.96
C SER A 259 13.01 20.96 5.53
N ILE A 260 12.84 19.65 5.38
CA ILE A 260 13.89 18.71 4.95
C ILE A 260 14.25 18.93 3.48
N ASN A 261 13.25 19.09 2.60
CA ASN A 261 13.46 19.20 1.15
C ASN A 261 13.80 20.63 0.68
N LYS A 262 14.06 21.59 1.59
CA LYS A 262 14.46 22.97 1.21
C LYS A 262 15.78 23.02 0.47
N LYS A 263 16.73 22.15 0.84
CA LYS A 263 17.99 21.93 0.13
C LYS A 263 17.96 20.53 -0.46
N LYS A 264 18.42 20.39 -1.70
CA LYS A 264 18.61 19.08 -2.30
C LYS A 264 19.88 18.47 -1.74
N LEU A 265 19.84 17.15 -1.52
CA LEU A 265 21.02 16.38 -1.14
C LEU A 265 22.05 16.45 -2.26
N ASP A 266 23.18 17.09 -1.97
CA ASP A 266 24.37 17.16 -2.82
C ASP A 266 25.57 16.48 -2.13
N MET A 267 26.56 16.06 -2.92
CA MET A 267 27.77 15.41 -2.41
C MET A 267 28.55 16.30 -1.44
N ASP A 268 28.50 17.61 -1.65
CA ASP A 268 29.13 18.60 -0.77
C ASP A 268 28.49 18.63 0.63
N GLU A 269 27.17 18.39 0.72
CA GLU A 269 26.47 18.34 2.01
C GLU A 269 26.86 17.07 2.80
N ILE A 270 27.02 15.94 2.10
CA ILE A 270 27.48 14.66 2.68
C ILE A 270 28.95 14.74 3.14
N ASN A 271 29.79 15.45 2.39
CA ASN A 271 31.20 15.63 2.75
C ASN A 271 31.38 16.65 3.88
N SER A 272 30.64 17.76 3.86
CA SER A 272 30.69 18.77 4.93
C SER A 272 30.20 18.25 6.28
N SER A 273 29.24 17.32 6.29
CA SER A 273 28.77 16.67 7.53
C SER A 273 29.82 15.72 8.10
N LYS A 274 30.59 15.02 7.25
CA LYS A 274 31.75 14.24 7.68
C LYS A 274 32.90 15.10 8.22
N GLU A 275 33.18 16.24 7.59
CA GLU A 275 34.27 17.13 8.00
C GLU A 275 33.98 17.88 9.31
N ASN A 276 32.72 18.23 9.58
CA ASN A 276 32.33 18.93 10.80
C ASN A 276 32.23 18.03 12.05
N GLY A 277 32.57 16.73 11.95
CA GLY A 277 32.45 15.78 13.06
C GLY A 277 31.01 15.45 13.44
N ASP A 278 30.04 15.99 12.71
CA ASP A 278 28.63 15.72 12.84
C ASP A 278 28.35 14.35 12.21
N HIS A 279 28.28 13.30 13.04
CA HIS A 279 27.78 11.98 12.66
C HIS A 279 26.26 12.00 12.37
N VAL A 280 25.77 13.06 11.73
CA VAL A 280 24.36 13.32 11.41
C VAL A 280 23.87 12.42 10.27
N TYR A 281 24.79 11.87 9.45
CA TYR A 281 24.44 11.00 8.32
C TYR A 281 25.12 9.64 8.31
#